data_AF-A0A956AVP1-F1
#
_entry.id   AF-A0A956AVP1-F1
#
_cell.length_a   1.000
_cell.length_b   1.000
_cell.length_c   1.000
_cell.angle_alpha   90.00
_cell.angle_beta   90.00
_cell.angle_gamma   90.00
#
_symmetry.space_group_name_H-M   'P 1'
#
loop_
_entity.id
_entity.type
_entity.pdbx_description
1 polymer ?
#
loop_
_entity_poly.entity_id
_entity_poly.type
_entity_poly.pdbx_seq_one_letter_code
_entity_poly.pdbx_strand_id
1 'polypeptide(L)'
;APHARARQLEAFATPFFGVEWAVLSGYRRLPGDHPFIGRLDRWHALATQERYAALFHEMLHQSGLVPRQLFLGDDDRQLTNVQHTLEVLLEVATRRRLSPTELLEQLDRFIDGRAVPDTSTSAVQRLPDEREAVQIMTIHKSKGLEAPVVALFGGFRPGFADPVQVVHVDGGRRVLIGEAARTAAADRVDREALEEDQRLLYVALTRAQVKLIVPFADSSRAIKGSYQALNRRLKAMSEAGELSDAAFAVEEIDARPPMRTSGDATSSDALSTWTPPPRLFEGAEAPSPLDDFVRLRARHAPLVVTSYTRLKEERDLLAEAAPVEADEFKIDLGAEVAPRAAAFETLPGGRFVGRFLHEAIERLPFAAFVGRDFFAWKAEPAVEEAFAWAMRRHEIDARWLLTSQRIVYEALTRPIRLGGRRRIDGLCRARELREMEFLYPIPEDHHPLLGTGEADEDGWRVERGYIKGFIDFVFEHGGRYYWADWKSDVLPGYAPAQLEPHVEAHYDLQAQLYTLGMVRLLGLRDEESYDRRFGGLIYLFLRAFGGDAAPDDGVWFYRPSWPEVLGYEESLRQGLFTAAERAGVER
;
A
#
# COMPACT_ATOMS: atom_id res chain seq x y z
N ALA A 1 -17.34 7.48 7.04
CA ALA A 1 -18.05 6.18 7.11
C ALA A 1 -19.09 6.09 6.00
N PRO A 2 -19.15 4.98 5.25
CA PRO A 2 -20.01 4.84 4.07
C PRO A 2 -21.49 4.95 4.42
N HIS A 3 -21.92 4.66 5.65
CA HIS A 3 -23.31 4.72 6.09
C HIS A 3 -23.79 6.10 6.58
N ALA A 4 -22.93 7.13 6.52
CA ALA A 4 -23.29 8.50 6.90
C ALA A 4 -24.20 9.13 5.83
N ARG A 5 -25.52 9.03 6.02
CA ARG A 5 -26.55 9.42 5.03
C ARG A 5 -26.42 10.83 4.47
N ALA A 6 -26.05 11.81 5.30
CA ALA A 6 -25.84 13.18 4.84
C ALA A 6 -24.69 13.26 3.83
N ARG A 7 -23.57 12.58 4.11
CA ARG A 7 -22.39 12.53 3.23
C ARG A 7 -22.65 11.75 1.95
N GLN A 8 -23.47 10.70 2.00
CA GLN A 8 -23.90 9.96 0.80
C GLN A 8 -24.67 10.87 -0.16
N LEU A 9 -25.62 11.66 0.36
CA LEU A 9 -26.41 12.58 -0.45
C LEU A 9 -25.57 13.72 -1.02
N GLU A 10 -24.64 14.26 -0.22
CA GLU A 10 -23.65 15.24 -0.71
C GLU A 10 -22.82 14.65 -1.85
N ALA A 11 -22.34 13.42 -1.70
CA ALA A 11 -21.57 12.73 -2.73
C ALA A 11 -22.40 12.51 -4.01
N PHE A 12 -23.63 11.97 -3.90
CA PHE A 12 -24.51 11.72 -5.05
C PHE A 12 -24.98 12.99 -5.75
N ALA A 13 -25.03 14.13 -5.06
CA ALA A 13 -25.33 15.42 -5.67
C ALA A 13 -24.19 15.93 -6.57
N THR A 14 -22.99 15.35 -6.47
CA THR A 14 -21.88 15.77 -7.33
C THR A 14 -22.01 15.18 -8.75
N PRO A 15 -21.49 15.88 -9.77
CA PRO A 15 -21.38 15.32 -11.12
C PRO A 15 -20.57 14.01 -11.19
N PHE A 16 -19.78 13.68 -10.16
CA PHE A 16 -18.98 12.46 -10.12
C PHE A 16 -19.82 11.18 -10.20
N PHE A 17 -21.03 11.14 -9.64
CA PHE A 17 -21.91 9.95 -9.70
C PHE A 17 -22.96 10.01 -10.82
N GLY A 18 -23.17 11.18 -11.42
CA GLY A 18 -24.11 11.35 -12.54
C GLY A 18 -25.57 11.05 -12.17
N VAL A 19 -25.96 11.28 -10.92
CA VAL A 19 -27.36 11.10 -10.46
C VAL A 19 -28.15 12.36 -10.82
N GLU A 20 -29.29 12.20 -11.51
CA GLU A 20 -30.15 13.34 -11.84
C GLU A 20 -30.75 13.96 -10.58
N TRP A 21 -30.85 15.29 -10.57
CA TRP A 21 -31.40 16.04 -9.44
C TRP A 21 -32.84 15.63 -9.10
N ALA A 22 -33.63 15.29 -10.12
CA ALA A 22 -35.03 14.88 -9.97
C ALA A 22 -35.21 13.57 -9.19
N VAL A 23 -34.23 12.66 -9.24
CA VAL A 23 -34.30 11.36 -8.56
C VAL A 23 -33.54 11.33 -7.23
N LEU A 24 -32.70 12.34 -6.94
CA LEU A 24 -31.87 12.43 -5.74
C LEU A 24 -32.69 12.34 -4.43
N SER A 25 -33.93 12.85 -4.42
CA SER A 25 -34.84 12.74 -3.27
C SER A 25 -35.23 11.29 -2.95
N GLY A 26 -35.30 10.42 -3.95
CA GLY A 26 -35.55 8.98 -3.79
C GLY A 26 -34.35 8.23 -3.20
N TYR A 27 -33.14 8.79 -3.32
CA TYR A 27 -31.89 8.18 -2.86
C TYR A 27 -31.63 8.45 -1.37
N ARG A 28 -32.52 9.20 -0.70
CA ARG A 28 -32.47 9.41 0.77
C ARG A 28 -32.60 8.11 1.57
N ARG A 29 -33.18 7.07 0.98
CA ARG A 29 -33.38 5.74 1.60
C ARG A 29 -33.10 4.64 0.59
N LEU A 30 -31.84 4.53 0.16
CA LEU A 30 -31.41 3.37 -0.63
C LEU A 30 -31.38 2.10 0.25
N PRO A 31 -31.87 0.97 -0.24
CA PRO A 31 -31.67 -0.35 0.36
C PRO A 31 -30.18 -0.68 0.54
N GLY A 32 -29.83 -1.53 1.52
CA GLY A 32 -28.43 -1.91 1.78
C GLY A 32 -27.79 -2.72 0.66
N ASP A 33 -28.61 -3.45 -0.10
CA ASP A 33 -28.25 -4.21 -1.30
C ASP A 33 -28.19 -3.34 -2.57
N HIS A 34 -28.45 -2.04 -2.46
CA HIS A 34 -28.41 -1.14 -3.61
C HIS A 34 -26.98 -1.05 -4.19
N PRO A 35 -26.78 -1.15 -5.52
CA PRO A 35 -25.45 -1.16 -6.14
C PRO A 35 -24.55 0.03 -5.77
N PHE A 36 -25.10 1.23 -5.59
CA PHE A 36 -24.34 2.40 -5.09
C PHE A 36 -23.82 2.21 -3.67
N ILE A 37 -24.60 1.59 -2.78
CA ILE A 37 -24.18 1.32 -1.40
C ILE A 37 -23.08 0.26 -1.41
N GLY A 38 -23.29 -0.86 -2.11
CA GLY A 38 -22.26 -1.89 -2.26
C GLY A 38 -20.96 -1.37 -2.89
N ARG A 39 -21.03 -0.39 -3.80
CA ARG A 39 -19.84 0.29 -4.34
C ARG A 39 -19.12 1.14 -3.29
N LEU A 40 -19.87 1.92 -2.50
CA LEU A 40 -19.28 2.72 -1.42
C LEU A 40 -18.65 1.86 -0.32
N ASP A 41 -19.25 0.71 -0.01
CA ASP A 41 -18.71 -0.24 0.95
C ASP A 41 -17.40 -0.87 0.44
N ARG A 42 -17.34 -1.25 -0.85
CA ARG A 42 -16.09 -1.71 -1.49
C ARG A 42 -15.00 -0.64 -1.47
N TRP A 43 -15.33 0.59 -1.84
CA TRP A 43 -14.38 1.70 -1.79
C TRP A 43 -13.92 1.99 -0.37
N HIS A 44 -14.81 1.89 0.62
CA HIS A 44 -14.44 2.04 2.02
C HIS A 44 -13.48 0.93 2.49
N ALA A 45 -13.70 -0.32 2.06
CA ALA A 45 -12.79 -1.43 2.36
C ALA A 45 -11.39 -1.18 1.77
N LEU A 46 -11.33 -0.80 0.49
CA LEU A 46 -10.06 -0.47 -0.18
C LEU A 46 -9.33 0.70 0.49
N ALA A 47 -10.06 1.74 0.91
CA ALA A 47 -9.50 2.86 1.64
C ALA A 47 -8.95 2.44 3.01
N THR A 48 -9.71 1.68 3.79
CA THR A 48 -9.31 1.22 5.13
C THR A 48 -8.07 0.31 5.08
N GLN A 49 -7.90 -0.43 3.99
CA GLN A 49 -6.72 -1.25 3.73
C GLN A 49 -5.54 -0.46 3.10
N GLU A 50 -5.66 0.86 2.97
CA GLU A 50 -4.66 1.74 2.33
C GLU A 50 -4.32 1.36 0.88
N ARG A 51 -5.23 0.63 0.20
CA ARG A 51 -5.09 0.22 -1.21
C ARG A 51 -5.52 1.32 -2.16
N TYR A 52 -4.93 2.50 -2.02
CA TYR A 52 -5.32 3.72 -2.73
C TYR A 52 -5.25 3.58 -4.26
N ALA A 53 -4.29 2.84 -4.80
CA ALA A 53 -4.19 2.61 -6.25
C ALA A 53 -5.43 1.86 -6.78
N ALA A 54 -5.86 0.80 -6.08
CA ALA A 54 -7.05 0.03 -6.45
C ALA A 54 -8.31 0.86 -6.25
N LEU A 55 -8.40 1.60 -5.13
CA LEU A 55 -9.51 2.52 -4.86
C LEU A 55 -9.69 3.54 -5.99
N PHE A 56 -8.63 4.25 -6.36
CA PHE A 56 -8.70 5.30 -7.38
C PHE A 56 -8.98 4.75 -8.77
N HIS A 57 -8.45 3.56 -9.08
CA HIS A 57 -8.81 2.84 -10.30
C HIS A 57 -10.31 2.51 -10.35
N GLU A 58 -10.87 1.91 -9.29
CA GLU A 58 -12.30 1.62 -9.23
C GLU A 58 -13.15 2.90 -9.27
N MET A 59 -12.72 3.96 -8.62
CA MET A 59 -13.38 5.26 -8.66
C MET A 59 -13.46 5.83 -10.08
N LEU A 60 -12.42 5.68 -10.91
CA LEU A 60 -12.44 6.15 -12.30
C LEU A 60 -13.33 5.27 -13.19
N HIS A 61 -13.18 3.95 -13.10
CA HIS A 61 -13.80 3.03 -14.06
C HIS A 61 -15.21 2.58 -13.67
N GLN A 62 -15.55 2.49 -12.39
CA GLN A 62 -16.85 2.01 -11.92
C GLN A 62 -17.85 3.13 -11.58
N SER A 63 -17.41 4.39 -11.44
CA SER A 63 -18.31 5.53 -11.22
C SER A 63 -19.11 5.93 -12.47
N GLY A 64 -18.76 5.39 -13.63
CA GLY A 64 -19.27 5.84 -14.92
C GLY A 64 -18.77 7.23 -15.31
N LEU A 65 -17.78 7.80 -14.61
CA LEU A 65 -17.20 9.11 -14.91
C LEU A 65 -16.52 9.12 -16.28
N VAL A 66 -15.65 8.14 -16.53
CA VAL A 66 -14.90 8.00 -17.79
C VAL A 66 -15.82 7.99 -19.02
N PRO A 67 -16.82 7.09 -19.13
CA PRO A 67 -17.71 7.10 -20.30
C PRO A 67 -18.51 8.39 -20.40
N ARG A 68 -18.99 8.97 -19.29
CA ARG A 68 -19.72 10.24 -19.37
C ARG A 68 -18.84 11.39 -19.88
N GLN A 69 -17.60 11.48 -19.45
CA GLN A 69 -16.70 12.53 -19.93
C GLN A 69 -16.30 12.34 -21.39
N LEU A 70 -16.02 11.10 -21.82
CA LEU A 70 -15.64 10.81 -23.20
C LEU A 70 -16.78 10.99 -24.21
N PHE A 71 -18.04 10.77 -23.79
CA PHE A 71 -19.19 10.81 -24.69
C PHE A 71 -20.04 12.09 -24.56
N LEU A 72 -20.25 12.60 -23.34
CA LEU A 72 -21.10 13.76 -23.05
C LEU A 72 -20.29 15.03 -22.69
N GLY A 73 -18.98 14.90 -22.46
CA GLY A 73 -18.14 16.02 -22.08
C GLY A 73 -17.83 16.92 -23.28
N ASP A 74 -17.97 18.23 -23.09
CA ASP A 74 -17.55 19.22 -24.09
C ASP A 74 -16.02 19.31 -24.21
N ASP A 75 -15.25 18.73 -23.26
CA ASP A 75 -13.78 18.81 -23.17
C ASP A 75 -13.15 17.70 -22.29
N ASP A 76 -12.11 17.03 -22.77
CA ASP A 76 -11.28 16.01 -22.08
C ASP A 76 -10.61 16.51 -20.79
N ARG A 77 -10.61 17.83 -20.56
CA ARG A 77 -10.01 18.48 -19.40
C ARG A 77 -10.53 17.98 -18.06
N GLN A 78 -11.84 17.74 -17.91
CA GLN A 78 -12.38 17.33 -16.63
C GLN A 78 -11.88 15.95 -16.22
N LEU A 79 -11.83 15.00 -17.16
CA LEU A 79 -11.33 13.66 -16.91
C LEU A 79 -9.84 13.68 -16.56
N THR A 80 -9.05 14.43 -17.34
CA THR A 80 -7.61 14.60 -17.09
C THR A 80 -7.35 15.20 -15.71
N ASN A 81 -8.16 16.18 -15.28
CA ASN A 81 -8.02 16.78 -13.95
C ASN A 81 -8.31 15.81 -12.82
N VAL A 82 -9.33 14.97 -12.97
CA VAL A 82 -9.63 13.95 -11.96
C VAL A 82 -8.50 12.93 -11.90
N GLN A 83 -8.04 12.43 -13.06
CA GLN A 83 -6.90 11.50 -13.11
C GLN A 83 -5.66 12.09 -12.46
N HIS A 84 -5.28 13.32 -12.82
CA HIS A 84 -4.13 14.00 -12.24
C HIS A 84 -4.27 14.22 -10.73
N THR A 85 -5.47 14.59 -10.27
CA THR A 85 -5.74 14.74 -8.83
C THR A 85 -5.51 13.42 -8.09
N LEU A 86 -6.01 12.31 -8.63
CA LEU A 86 -5.85 10.98 -8.05
C LEU A 86 -4.39 10.51 -8.08
N GLU A 87 -3.64 10.84 -9.13
CA GLU A 87 -2.19 10.57 -9.21
C GLU A 87 -1.42 11.31 -8.11
N VAL A 88 -1.68 12.61 -7.94
CA VAL A 88 -1.04 13.44 -6.89
C VAL A 88 -1.38 12.91 -5.50
N LEU A 89 -2.63 12.56 -5.25
CA LEU A 89 -3.05 11.98 -3.97
C LEU A 89 -2.39 10.62 -3.74
N LEU A 90 -2.28 9.77 -4.76
CA LEU A 90 -1.63 8.47 -4.66
C LEU A 90 -0.16 8.62 -4.30
N GLU A 91 0.56 9.51 -4.99
CA GLU A 91 1.97 9.75 -4.71
C GLU A 91 2.21 10.23 -3.28
N VAL A 92 1.41 11.20 -2.81
CA VAL A 92 1.54 11.73 -1.46
C VAL A 92 1.19 10.68 -0.42
N ALA A 93 0.13 9.89 -0.64
CA ALA A 93 -0.26 8.79 0.22
C ALA A 93 0.84 7.74 0.31
N THR A 94 1.43 7.31 -0.81
CA THR A 94 2.50 6.30 -0.83
C THR A 94 3.79 6.82 -0.20
N ARG A 95 4.20 8.06 -0.50
CA ARG A 95 5.45 8.64 -0.01
C ARG A 95 5.43 8.91 1.48
N ARG A 96 4.28 9.34 2.02
CA ARG A 96 4.12 9.72 3.43
C ARG A 96 3.41 8.66 4.27
N ARG A 97 2.97 7.55 3.66
CA ARG A 97 2.18 6.46 4.28
C ARG A 97 0.98 7.01 5.05
N LEU A 98 0.17 7.83 4.37
CA LEU A 98 -0.99 8.47 4.98
C LEU A 98 -2.13 7.47 5.16
N SER A 99 -2.76 7.47 6.33
CA SER A 99 -4.05 6.84 6.56
C SER A 99 -5.17 7.59 5.79
N PRO A 100 -6.38 7.01 5.65
CA PRO A 100 -7.45 7.64 4.88
C PRO A 100 -7.87 9.01 5.42
N THR A 101 -7.86 9.17 6.75
CA THR A 101 -8.18 10.44 7.40
C THR A 101 -7.12 11.49 7.10
N GLU A 102 -5.84 11.14 7.21
CA GLU A 102 -4.72 12.04 6.91
C GLU A 102 -4.68 12.42 5.43
N LEU A 103 -5.05 11.49 4.53
CA LEU A 103 -5.15 11.76 3.09
C LEU A 103 -6.29 12.75 2.77
N LEU A 104 -7.42 12.65 3.48
CA LEU A 104 -8.51 13.62 3.37
C LEU A 104 -8.10 15.00 3.90
N GLU A 105 -7.47 15.06 5.07
CA GLU A 105 -6.93 16.31 5.60
C GLU A 105 -5.90 16.92 4.65
N GLN A 106 -5.06 16.08 4.02
CA GLN A 106 -4.11 16.51 3.01
C GLN A 106 -4.80 17.13 1.79
N LEU A 107 -5.87 16.49 1.30
CA LEU A 107 -6.68 17.00 0.20
C LEU A 107 -7.32 18.34 0.57
N ASP A 108 -7.87 18.48 1.78
CA ASP A 108 -8.43 19.74 2.27
C ASP A 108 -7.36 20.85 2.31
N ARG A 109 -6.14 20.53 2.74
CA ARG A 109 -5.02 21.49 2.69
C ARG A 109 -4.66 21.92 1.28
N PHE A 110 -4.76 21.02 0.29
CA PHE A 110 -4.57 21.37 -1.11
C PHE A 110 -5.70 22.26 -1.64
N ILE A 111 -6.96 21.94 -1.31
CA ILE A 111 -8.15 22.72 -1.70
C ILE A 111 -8.09 24.14 -1.10
N ASP A 112 -7.72 24.25 0.18
CA ASP A 112 -7.63 25.53 0.91
C ASP A 112 -6.35 26.33 0.56
N GLY A 113 -5.47 25.80 -0.29
CA GLY A 113 -4.20 26.45 -0.65
C GLY A 113 -3.17 26.54 0.50
N ARG A 114 -3.37 25.76 1.59
CA ARG A 114 -2.45 25.70 2.73
C ARG A 114 -1.26 24.76 2.48
N ALA A 115 -1.33 23.95 1.43
CA ALA A 115 -0.27 23.09 0.97
C ALA A 115 -0.21 23.10 -0.56
N VAL A 116 0.98 22.87 -1.11
CA VAL A 116 1.20 22.66 -2.55
C VAL A 116 1.85 21.28 -2.71
N PRO A 117 1.47 20.46 -3.69
CA PRO A 117 2.12 19.18 -3.93
C PRO A 117 3.62 19.38 -4.24
N ASP A 118 4.49 18.57 -3.64
CA ASP A 118 5.96 18.63 -3.83
C ASP A 118 6.43 18.16 -5.23
N THR A 119 5.52 17.77 -6.11
CA THR A 119 5.85 17.22 -7.42
C THR A 119 6.23 18.32 -8.39
N SER A 120 7.38 18.18 -9.06
CA SER A 120 7.83 19.03 -10.17
C SER A 120 6.85 19.04 -11.36
N THR A 121 5.86 18.14 -11.36
CA THR A 121 4.82 17.95 -12.38
C THR A 121 3.43 18.45 -11.95
N SER A 122 3.22 18.88 -10.70
CA SER A 122 1.91 19.35 -10.20
C SER A 122 1.37 20.61 -10.89
N ALA A 123 2.24 21.34 -11.58
CA ALA A 123 1.88 22.53 -12.35
C ALA A 123 1.81 22.29 -13.87
N VAL A 124 2.04 21.05 -14.33
CA VAL A 124 1.98 20.67 -15.75
C VAL A 124 0.81 19.71 -15.93
N GLN A 125 -0.35 20.31 -16.18
CA GLN A 125 -1.54 19.60 -16.64
C GLN A 125 -1.16 18.89 -17.96
N ARG A 126 -1.19 17.55 -17.99
CA ARG A 126 -0.93 16.78 -19.22
C ARG A 126 -2.13 16.95 -20.14
N LEU A 127 -2.02 17.84 -21.12
CA LEU A 127 -3.06 18.00 -22.15
C LEU A 127 -2.74 17.09 -23.35
N PRO A 128 -3.69 16.27 -23.82
CA PRO A 128 -3.51 15.42 -25.02
C PRO A 128 -3.23 16.23 -26.30
N ASP A 129 -3.80 17.43 -26.44
CA ASP A 129 -3.92 18.16 -27.72
C ASP A 129 -3.26 19.56 -27.78
N GLU A 130 -2.29 19.89 -26.92
CA GLU A 130 -1.61 21.20 -26.96
C GLU A 130 -0.88 21.53 -28.29
N ARG A 131 -0.77 20.57 -29.23
CA ARG A 131 -0.08 20.79 -30.52
C ARG A 131 -0.87 21.65 -31.50
N GLU A 132 -2.19 21.78 -31.39
CA GLU A 132 -3.04 22.56 -32.31
C GLU A 132 -3.83 23.70 -31.64
N ALA A 133 -3.35 24.24 -30.51
CA ALA A 133 -4.04 25.31 -29.78
C ALA A 133 -3.18 26.56 -29.53
N VAL A 134 -3.83 27.71 -29.31
CA VAL A 134 -3.17 28.97 -28.89
C VAL A 134 -2.69 28.82 -27.44
N GLN A 135 -1.37 28.95 -27.25
CA GLN A 135 -0.71 28.77 -25.96
C GLN A 135 -0.79 30.04 -25.10
N ILE A 136 -1.43 29.95 -23.93
CA ILE A 136 -1.53 31.05 -22.95
C ILE A 136 -0.52 30.80 -21.82
N MET A 137 0.43 31.70 -21.65
CA MET A 137 1.43 31.61 -20.57
C MET A 137 1.76 32.98 -19.98
N THR A 138 2.36 32.97 -18.79
CA THR A 138 2.84 34.20 -18.15
C THR A 138 4.14 34.68 -18.78
N ILE A 139 4.39 36.00 -18.72
CA ILE A 139 5.63 36.60 -19.24
C ILE A 139 6.88 35.93 -18.64
N HIS A 140 6.85 35.63 -17.34
CA HIS A 140 7.94 34.94 -16.65
C HIS A 140 8.24 33.55 -17.23
N LYS A 141 7.20 32.74 -17.52
CA LYS A 141 7.35 31.42 -18.14
C LYS A 141 7.82 31.49 -19.59
N SER A 142 7.59 32.61 -20.28
CA SER A 142 8.03 32.81 -21.67
C SER A 142 9.54 33.09 -21.81
N LYS A 143 10.26 33.37 -20.72
CA LYS A 143 11.68 33.72 -20.79
C LYS A 143 12.50 32.57 -21.38
N GLY A 144 13.15 32.84 -22.52
CA GLY A 144 13.93 31.84 -23.26
C GLY A 144 13.14 31.03 -24.29
N LEU A 145 11.82 31.21 -24.34
CA LEU A 145 10.96 30.66 -25.39
C LEU A 145 10.78 31.68 -26.52
N GLU A 146 10.37 31.21 -27.70
CA GLU A 146 10.07 32.03 -28.87
C GLU A 146 8.89 31.43 -29.65
N ALA A 147 8.12 32.30 -30.31
CA ALA A 147 7.01 31.88 -31.15
C ALA A 147 6.90 32.76 -32.42
N PRO A 148 6.41 32.21 -33.56
CA PRO A 148 6.19 32.99 -34.77
C PRO A 148 5.28 34.20 -34.55
N VAL A 149 4.20 34.02 -33.79
CA VAL A 149 3.23 35.06 -33.44
C VAL A 149 3.05 35.11 -31.93
N VAL A 150 3.13 36.30 -31.34
CA VAL A 150 2.86 36.52 -29.92
C VAL A 150 1.83 37.63 -29.76
N ALA A 151 0.78 37.36 -28.98
CA ALA A 151 -0.18 38.36 -28.56
C ALA A 151 -0.01 38.66 -27.08
N LEU A 152 0.20 39.94 -26.73
CA LEU A 152 0.24 40.38 -25.34
C LEU A 152 -1.16 40.71 -24.85
N PHE A 153 -1.51 40.28 -23.65
CA PHE A 153 -2.79 40.58 -23.05
C PHE A 153 -2.67 40.66 -21.52
N GLY A 154 -3.31 41.66 -20.90
CA GLY A 154 -3.28 41.88 -19.45
C GLY A 154 -2.35 43.00 -19.01
N GLY A 155 -2.14 43.13 -17.69
CA GLY A 155 -1.31 44.21 -17.11
C GLY A 155 -1.97 45.59 -17.07
N PHE A 156 -3.29 45.67 -17.27
CA PHE A 156 -4.08 46.92 -17.30
C PHE A 156 -4.51 47.44 -15.92
N ARG A 157 -4.17 46.71 -14.85
CA ARG A 157 -4.44 47.06 -13.46
C ARG A 157 -3.16 46.90 -12.64
N PRO A 158 -2.97 47.71 -11.58
CA PRO A 158 -1.86 47.51 -10.67
C PRO A 158 -2.02 46.17 -9.94
N GLY A 159 -0.90 45.51 -9.64
CA GLY A 159 -0.89 44.32 -8.81
C GLY A 159 -1.32 44.61 -7.37
N PHE A 160 -1.56 43.56 -6.59
CA PHE A 160 -1.77 43.69 -5.15
C PHE A 160 -0.44 44.05 -4.47
N ALA A 161 -0.48 44.97 -3.51
CA ALA A 161 0.71 45.35 -2.76
C ALA A 161 1.14 44.19 -1.85
N ASP A 162 2.30 43.59 -2.12
CA ASP A 162 2.88 42.60 -1.22
C ASP A 162 3.16 43.25 0.16
N PRO A 163 2.71 42.64 1.28
CA PRO A 163 3.06 43.11 2.62
C PRO A 163 4.57 43.10 2.90
N VAL A 164 5.35 42.35 2.12
CA VAL A 164 6.80 42.28 2.19
C VAL A 164 7.43 42.73 0.87
N GLN A 165 8.30 43.73 0.93
CA GLN A 165 8.98 44.28 -0.26
C GLN A 165 10.49 44.22 -0.07
N VAL A 166 11.24 43.93 -1.13
CA VAL A 166 12.71 43.96 -1.10
C VAL A 166 13.18 45.13 -1.96
N VAL A 167 13.98 46.01 -1.37
CA VAL A 167 14.58 47.17 -2.06
C VAL A 167 16.11 47.10 -2.00
N HIS A 168 16.76 47.68 -2.99
CA HIS A 168 18.22 47.72 -3.09
C HIS A 168 18.75 49.09 -2.63
N VAL A 169 19.52 49.09 -1.55
CA VAL A 169 20.07 50.30 -0.92
C VAL A 169 21.56 50.12 -0.71
N ASP A 170 22.36 51.03 -1.27
CA ASP A 170 23.83 51.06 -1.15
C ASP A 170 24.52 49.73 -1.54
N GLY A 171 23.99 49.05 -2.56
CA GLY A 171 24.49 47.74 -3.03
C GLY A 171 24.06 46.54 -2.18
N GLY A 172 23.29 46.76 -1.10
CA GLY A 172 22.70 45.71 -0.26
C GLY A 172 21.19 45.54 -0.49
N ARG A 173 20.67 44.35 -0.14
CA ARG A 173 19.21 44.08 -0.12
C ARG A 173 18.63 44.41 1.25
N ARG A 174 17.56 45.20 1.29
CA ARG A 174 16.79 45.49 2.50
C ARG A 174 15.36 44.99 2.34
N VAL A 175 14.81 44.37 3.39
CA VAL A 175 13.43 43.90 3.42
C VAL A 175 12.60 44.92 4.19
N LEU A 176 11.55 45.44 3.56
CA LEU A 176 10.58 46.35 4.14
C LEU A 176 9.34 45.55 4.56
N ILE A 177 8.99 45.63 5.83
CA ILE A 177 7.83 44.94 6.41
C ILE A 177 6.93 45.98 7.06
N GLY A 178 5.65 45.99 6.69
CA GLY A 178 4.65 46.89 7.27
C GLY A 178 4.53 48.25 6.57
N GLU A 179 3.43 48.94 6.83
CA GLU A 179 3.00 50.13 6.08
C GLU A 179 3.92 51.35 6.29
N ALA A 180 4.32 51.65 7.53
CA ALA A 180 5.18 52.79 7.83
C ALA A 180 6.56 52.72 7.14
N ALA A 181 7.15 51.52 7.08
CA ALA A 181 8.42 51.30 6.39
C ALA A 181 8.29 51.44 4.87
N ARG A 182 7.13 51.05 4.30
CA ARG A 182 6.84 51.21 2.87
C ARG A 182 6.62 52.69 2.51
N THR A 183 5.84 53.43 3.28
CA THR A 183 5.58 54.85 3.02
C THR A 183 6.87 55.68 3.08
N ALA A 184 7.78 55.36 4.00
CA ALA A 184 9.08 56.03 4.10
C ALA A 184 10.00 55.79 2.88
N ALA A 185 9.75 54.74 2.10
CA ALA A 185 10.55 54.35 0.94
C ALA A 185 9.72 54.24 -0.36
N ALA A 186 8.53 54.85 -0.41
CA ALA A 186 7.55 54.66 -1.49
C ALA A 186 8.16 54.97 -2.88
N ASP A 187 8.83 56.11 -3.03
CA ASP A 187 9.48 56.51 -4.29
C ASP A 187 10.56 55.53 -4.78
N ARG A 188 11.17 54.76 -3.88
CA ARG A 188 12.17 53.74 -4.22
C ARG A 188 11.47 52.46 -4.65
N VAL A 189 10.49 52.01 -3.86
CA VAL A 189 9.67 50.82 -4.16
C VAL A 189 9.02 50.96 -5.53
N ASP A 190 8.38 52.11 -5.79
CA ASP A 190 7.70 52.38 -7.05
C ASP A 190 8.66 52.41 -8.24
N ARG A 191 9.89 52.92 -8.03
CA ARG A 191 10.92 52.95 -9.07
C ARG A 191 11.47 51.57 -9.39
N GLU A 192 11.83 50.78 -8.38
CA GLU A 192 12.32 49.41 -8.59
C GLU A 192 11.23 48.52 -9.21
N ALA A 193 9.97 48.69 -8.80
CA ALA A 193 8.83 48.01 -9.42
C ALA A 193 8.65 48.41 -10.90
N LEU A 194 8.77 49.71 -11.21
CA LEU A 194 8.70 50.20 -12.59
C LEU A 194 9.86 49.67 -13.45
N GLU A 195 11.08 49.60 -12.91
CA GLU A 195 12.25 49.03 -13.58
C GLU A 195 12.05 47.55 -13.89
N GLU A 196 11.47 46.78 -12.96
CA GLU A 196 11.16 45.37 -13.20
C GLU A 196 10.03 45.20 -14.22
N ASP A 197 8.96 46.00 -14.14
CA ASP A 197 7.88 46.02 -15.14
C ASP A 197 8.41 46.28 -16.55
N GLN A 198 9.38 47.20 -16.70
CA GLN A 198 10.05 47.45 -17.98
C GLN A 198 10.84 46.24 -18.48
N ARG A 199 11.54 45.52 -17.59
CA ARG A 199 12.27 44.29 -17.96
C ARG A 199 11.31 43.19 -18.39
N LEU A 200 10.19 43.01 -17.68
CA LEU A 200 9.16 42.05 -18.05
C LEU A 200 8.55 42.39 -19.40
N LEU A 201 8.26 43.67 -19.65
CA LEU A 201 7.76 44.12 -20.94
C LEU A 201 8.77 43.85 -22.06
N TYR A 202 10.07 44.12 -21.83
CA TYR A 202 11.12 43.78 -22.79
C TYR A 202 11.16 42.29 -23.10
N VAL A 203 11.06 41.43 -22.07
CA VAL A 203 10.97 39.97 -22.27
C VAL A 203 9.76 39.64 -23.14
N ALA A 204 8.59 40.18 -22.82
CA ALA A 204 7.34 39.92 -23.53
C ALA A 204 7.40 40.34 -25.02
N LEU A 205 7.92 41.54 -25.30
CA LEU A 205 8.05 42.09 -26.66
C LEU A 205 9.04 41.30 -27.51
N THR A 206 10.07 40.70 -26.90
CA THR A 206 11.14 39.97 -27.59
C THR A 206 10.82 38.48 -27.82
N ARG A 207 9.61 38.01 -27.51
CA ARG A 207 9.22 36.60 -27.74
C ARG A 207 8.74 36.33 -29.17
N ALA A 208 8.30 37.35 -29.90
CA ALA A 208 7.80 37.21 -31.27
C ALA A 208 8.95 37.14 -32.28
N GLN A 209 8.88 36.18 -33.20
CA GLN A 209 9.81 36.09 -34.34
C GLN A 209 9.31 36.85 -35.56
N VAL A 210 8.00 36.81 -35.84
CA VAL A 210 7.42 37.35 -37.07
C VAL A 210 6.39 38.43 -36.79
N LYS A 211 5.42 38.18 -35.90
CA LYS A 211 4.32 39.11 -35.63
C LYS A 211 4.09 39.28 -34.13
N LEU A 212 4.02 40.53 -33.70
CA LEU A 212 3.65 40.90 -32.35
C LEU A 212 2.31 41.64 -32.36
N ILE A 213 1.36 41.18 -31.55
CA ILE A 213 0.04 41.79 -31.39
C ILE A 213 -0.02 42.39 -29.99
N VAL A 214 -0.30 43.69 -29.90
CA VAL A 214 -0.36 44.42 -28.63
C VAL A 214 -1.67 45.23 -28.54
N PRO A 215 -2.35 45.24 -27.38
CA PRO A 215 -3.54 46.05 -27.16
C PRO A 215 -3.21 47.54 -27.21
N PHE A 216 -3.90 48.28 -28.06
CA PHE A 216 -3.84 49.75 -28.04
C PHE A 216 -5.17 50.28 -27.52
N ALA A 217 -5.14 50.96 -26.38
CA ALA A 217 -6.34 51.62 -25.86
C ALA A 217 -6.18 53.14 -25.97
N ASP A 218 -6.90 53.72 -26.93
CA ASP A 218 -7.09 55.17 -27.04
C ASP A 218 -8.27 55.63 -26.17
N SER A 219 -8.12 55.46 -24.86
CA SER A 219 -9.16 55.82 -23.88
C SER A 219 -8.75 57.06 -23.09
N SER A 220 -9.75 57.85 -22.66
CA SER A 220 -9.58 58.89 -21.65
C SER A 220 -9.27 58.32 -20.25
N ARG A 221 -9.53 57.03 -20.02
CA ARG A 221 -9.15 56.35 -18.77
C ARG A 221 -7.69 55.89 -18.84
N ALA A 222 -6.90 56.34 -17.86
CA ALA A 222 -5.51 55.91 -17.74
C ALA A 222 -5.44 54.41 -17.45
N ILE A 223 -4.75 53.66 -18.32
CA ILE A 223 -4.30 52.29 -18.01
C ILE A 223 -3.33 52.37 -16.83
N LYS A 224 -3.54 51.50 -15.84
CA LYS A 224 -2.68 51.38 -14.66
C LYS A 224 -1.92 50.06 -14.71
N GLY A 225 -0.83 49.92 -13.97
CA GLY A 225 -0.01 48.70 -13.96
C GLY A 225 1.06 48.67 -15.05
N SER A 226 1.71 47.51 -15.21
CA SER A 226 2.93 47.36 -16.02
C SER A 226 2.77 47.71 -17.50
N TYR A 227 1.57 47.54 -18.06
CA TYR A 227 1.28 47.87 -19.47
C TYR A 227 1.22 49.39 -19.75
N GLN A 228 1.12 50.22 -18.71
CA GLN A 228 0.99 51.67 -18.84
C GLN A 228 2.15 52.30 -19.62
N ALA A 229 3.37 51.81 -19.46
CA ALA A 229 4.54 52.32 -20.18
C ALA A 229 4.40 52.09 -21.69
N LEU A 230 3.98 50.89 -22.11
CA LEU A 230 3.79 50.55 -23.52
C LEU A 230 2.65 51.36 -24.13
N ASN A 231 1.48 51.41 -23.49
CA ASN A 231 0.33 52.13 -24.03
C ASN A 231 0.59 53.64 -24.18
N ARG A 232 1.36 54.26 -23.25
CA ARG A 232 1.79 55.65 -23.40
C ARG A 232 2.67 55.85 -24.64
N ARG A 233 3.59 54.93 -24.90
CA ARG A 233 4.44 54.99 -26.10
C ARG A 233 3.62 54.81 -27.38
N LEU A 234 2.72 53.82 -27.41
CA LEU A 234 1.81 53.60 -28.54
C LEU A 234 0.94 54.83 -28.81
N LYS A 235 0.41 55.47 -27.76
CA LYS A 235 -0.37 56.71 -27.90
C LYS A 235 0.45 57.85 -28.51
N ALA A 236 1.67 58.07 -28.02
CA ALA A 236 2.55 59.10 -28.58
C ALA A 236 2.89 58.83 -30.05
N MET A 237 3.12 57.56 -30.43
CA MET A 237 3.35 57.16 -31.83
C MET A 237 2.09 57.36 -32.69
N SER A 238 0.90 57.10 -32.12
CA SER A 238 -0.38 57.35 -32.80
C SER A 238 -0.59 58.84 -33.08
N GLU A 239 -0.34 59.69 -32.08
CA GLU A 239 -0.46 61.15 -32.18
C GLU A 239 0.56 61.75 -33.16
N ALA A 240 1.74 61.14 -33.27
CA ALA A 240 2.78 61.49 -34.24
C ALA A 240 2.53 60.93 -35.65
N GLY A 241 1.51 60.09 -35.85
CA GLY A 241 1.19 59.45 -37.13
C GLY A 241 2.06 58.23 -37.49
N GLU A 242 3.00 57.83 -36.62
CA GLU A 242 3.97 56.76 -36.85
C GLU A 242 3.33 55.36 -36.89
N LEU A 243 2.13 55.18 -36.31
CA LEU A 243 1.40 53.90 -36.38
C LEU A 243 0.76 53.61 -37.75
N SER A 244 0.82 54.55 -38.69
CA SER A 244 0.33 54.38 -40.06
C SER A 244 1.41 53.91 -41.05
N ASP A 245 2.64 53.70 -40.57
CA ASP A 245 3.74 53.16 -41.36
C ASP A 245 3.55 51.66 -41.68
N ALA A 246 4.19 51.18 -42.76
CA ALA A 246 4.09 49.79 -43.23
C ALA A 246 4.51 48.71 -42.20
N ALA A 247 5.16 49.10 -41.11
CA ALA A 247 5.57 48.22 -40.02
C ALA A 247 4.46 47.95 -38.98
N PHE A 248 3.39 48.75 -38.96
CA PHE A 248 2.29 48.64 -38.01
C PHE A 248 0.96 48.43 -38.73
N ALA A 249 0.14 47.54 -38.18
CA ALA A 249 -1.26 47.37 -38.60
C ALA A 249 -2.13 47.60 -37.36
N VAL A 250 -3.06 48.57 -37.46
CA VAL A 250 -4.00 48.89 -36.39
C VAL A 250 -5.38 48.37 -36.80
N GLU A 251 -5.96 47.52 -35.97
CA GLU A 251 -7.28 46.94 -36.16
C GLU A 251 -8.17 47.29 -34.97
N GLU A 252 -9.35 47.83 -35.23
CA GLU A 252 -10.34 48.15 -34.20
C GLU A 252 -11.19 46.92 -33.90
N ILE A 253 -11.22 46.50 -32.62
CA ILE A 253 -11.95 45.29 -32.19
C ILE A 253 -13.13 45.71 -31.30
N ASP A 254 -14.33 45.21 -31.61
CA ASP A 254 -15.50 45.37 -30.73
C ASP A 254 -15.32 44.53 -29.46
N ALA A 255 -15.20 45.20 -28.31
CA ALA A 255 -14.96 44.57 -27.01
C ALA A 255 -16.22 44.00 -26.34
N ARG A 256 -17.36 43.95 -27.04
CA ARG A 256 -18.56 43.28 -26.53
C ARG A 256 -18.31 41.77 -26.48
N PRO A 257 -18.41 41.12 -25.30
CA PRO A 257 -18.32 39.68 -25.26
C PRO A 257 -19.45 39.10 -26.13
N PRO A 258 -19.18 38.11 -27.00
CA PRO A 258 -20.27 37.39 -27.65
C PRO A 258 -21.18 36.88 -26.55
N MET A 259 -22.45 37.26 -26.61
CA MET A 259 -23.46 36.78 -25.67
C MET A 259 -23.49 35.26 -25.84
N ARG A 260 -22.92 34.52 -24.89
CA ARG A 260 -23.04 33.07 -24.86
C ARG A 260 -24.52 32.76 -24.75
N THR A 261 -25.14 32.40 -25.87
CA THR A 261 -26.50 31.88 -25.88
C THR A 261 -26.45 30.58 -25.09
N SER A 262 -27.05 30.58 -23.91
CA SER A 262 -27.20 29.42 -23.03
C SER A 262 -28.23 28.44 -23.63
N GLY A 263 -27.94 27.92 -24.82
CA GLY A 263 -28.89 27.17 -25.63
C GLY A 263 -28.30 26.10 -26.53
N ASP A 264 -27.00 25.82 -26.44
CA ASP A 264 -26.44 24.67 -27.17
C ASP A 264 -26.66 23.40 -26.35
N ALA A 265 -27.85 22.84 -26.50
CA ALA A 265 -28.18 21.45 -26.23
C ALA A 265 -27.47 20.50 -27.23
N THR A 266 -26.23 20.81 -27.62
CA THR A 266 -25.51 20.15 -28.71
C THR A 266 -24.95 18.80 -28.28
N SER A 267 -24.60 18.59 -27.02
CA SER A 267 -23.98 17.33 -26.56
C SER A 267 -24.97 16.14 -26.55
N SER A 268 -26.23 16.35 -26.19
CA SER A 268 -27.26 15.29 -26.22
C SER A 268 -27.69 14.93 -27.64
N ASP A 269 -27.88 15.92 -28.52
CA ASP A 269 -28.24 15.67 -29.92
C ASP A 269 -27.07 15.08 -30.73
N ALA A 270 -25.84 15.51 -30.45
CA ALA A 270 -24.62 14.95 -31.05
C ALA A 270 -24.44 13.47 -30.71
N LEU A 271 -24.75 13.04 -29.48
CA LEU A 271 -24.72 11.62 -29.10
C LEU A 271 -25.83 10.79 -29.73
N SER A 272 -27.02 11.38 -29.86
CA SER A 272 -28.15 10.69 -30.50
C SER A 272 -27.88 10.38 -31.99
N THR A 273 -26.98 11.15 -32.61
CA THR A 273 -26.59 11.02 -34.03
C THR A 273 -25.18 10.46 -34.21
N TRP A 274 -24.43 10.24 -33.13
CA TRP A 274 -23.07 9.73 -33.18
C TRP A 274 -23.05 8.27 -33.59
N THR A 275 -22.48 8.01 -34.77
CA THR A 275 -22.20 6.66 -35.26
C THR A 275 -20.72 6.36 -35.08
N PRO A 276 -20.37 5.41 -34.20
CA PRO A 276 -18.98 5.08 -33.96
C PRO A 276 -18.27 4.62 -35.26
N PRO A 277 -17.07 5.14 -35.56
CA PRO A 277 -16.30 4.75 -36.74
C PRO A 277 -16.15 3.22 -36.87
N PRO A 278 -16.27 2.63 -38.07
CA PRO A 278 -16.17 1.18 -38.28
C PRO A 278 -14.91 0.53 -37.67
N ARG A 279 -13.79 1.26 -37.69
CA ARG A 279 -12.51 0.92 -37.05
C ARG A 279 -12.55 0.64 -35.53
N LEU A 280 -13.60 1.07 -34.82
CA LEU A 280 -13.82 0.70 -33.40
C LEU A 280 -14.43 -0.70 -33.24
N PHE A 281 -15.02 -1.25 -34.30
CA PHE A 281 -15.69 -2.56 -34.33
C PHE A 281 -15.06 -3.55 -35.31
N GLU A 282 -14.12 -3.11 -36.14
CA GLU A 282 -13.22 -4.02 -36.86
C GLU A 282 -12.48 -4.84 -35.80
N GLY A 283 -12.89 -6.10 -35.69
CA GLY A 283 -12.48 -7.00 -34.62
C GLY A 283 -10.98 -6.97 -34.42
N ALA A 284 -10.57 -6.61 -33.20
CA ALA A 284 -9.36 -7.14 -32.64
C ALA A 284 -9.55 -8.66 -32.47
N GLU A 285 -9.44 -9.41 -33.59
CA GLU A 285 -8.94 -10.79 -33.57
C GLU A 285 -7.43 -10.81 -33.24
N ALA A 286 -6.82 -9.64 -33.04
CA ALA A 286 -5.57 -9.55 -32.29
C ALA A 286 -5.86 -10.07 -30.86
N PRO A 287 -5.08 -11.04 -30.35
CA PRO A 287 -5.17 -11.44 -28.95
C PRO A 287 -5.12 -10.18 -28.10
N SER A 288 -5.99 -10.12 -27.09
CA SER A 288 -6.04 -8.96 -26.21
C SER A 288 -4.62 -8.69 -25.72
N PRO A 289 -4.14 -7.43 -25.75
CA PRO A 289 -2.88 -7.09 -25.10
C PRO A 289 -2.85 -7.57 -23.65
N LEU A 290 -4.02 -7.73 -22.99
CA LEU A 290 -4.15 -8.35 -21.68
C LEU A 290 -3.78 -9.84 -21.69
N ASP A 291 -4.16 -10.63 -22.70
CA ASP A 291 -3.80 -12.05 -22.77
C ASP A 291 -2.29 -12.22 -22.99
N ASP A 292 -1.71 -11.41 -23.87
CA ASP A 292 -0.27 -11.37 -24.06
C ASP A 292 0.46 -10.85 -22.82
N PHE A 293 -0.08 -9.84 -22.13
CA PHE A 293 0.49 -9.31 -20.89
C PHE A 293 0.35 -10.29 -19.72
N VAL A 294 -0.75 -11.03 -19.63
CA VAL A 294 -0.94 -12.12 -18.64
C VAL A 294 0.04 -13.26 -18.95
N ARG A 295 0.22 -13.64 -20.22
CA ARG A 295 1.22 -14.63 -20.64
C ARG A 295 2.66 -14.15 -20.44
N LEU A 296 2.96 -12.86 -20.64
CA LEU A 296 4.26 -12.25 -20.33
C LEU A 296 4.48 -12.17 -18.82
N ARG A 297 3.47 -11.77 -18.05
CA ARG A 297 3.53 -11.73 -16.58
C ARG A 297 3.72 -13.11 -15.98
N ALA A 298 3.10 -14.15 -16.54
CA ALA A 298 3.34 -15.54 -16.13
C ALA A 298 4.77 -15.99 -16.50
N ARG A 299 5.24 -15.68 -17.72
CA ARG A 299 6.61 -16.02 -18.17
C ARG A 299 7.71 -15.25 -17.42
N HIS A 300 7.42 -14.04 -16.97
CA HIS A 300 8.33 -13.17 -16.21
C HIS A 300 7.90 -13.05 -14.74
N ALA A 301 7.09 -13.98 -14.24
CA ALA A 301 6.66 -13.96 -12.86
C ALA A 301 7.91 -13.95 -11.97
N PRO A 302 8.05 -12.95 -11.07
CA PRO A 302 9.16 -12.92 -10.14
C PRO A 302 9.10 -14.16 -9.25
N LEU A 303 10.26 -14.62 -8.79
CA LEU A 303 10.32 -15.66 -7.76
C LEU A 303 9.60 -15.12 -6.51
N VAL A 304 8.49 -15.74 -6.14
CA VAL A 304 7.73 -15.41 -4.93
C VAL A 304 8.40 -16.06 -3.74
N VAL A 305 8.60 -15.31 -2.66
CA VAL A 305 8.95 -15.92 -1.37
C VAL A 305 7.66 -16.00 -0.56
N THR A 306 7.10 -17.20 -0.46
CA THR A 306 5.90 -17.46 0.35
C THR A 306 6.29 -17.97 1.74
N SER A 307 5.36 -17.90 2.70
CA SER A 307 5.57 -18.41 4.06
C SER A 307 4.48 -19.39 4.43
N TYR A 308 4.76 -20.26 5.42
CA TYR A 308 3.79 -21.23 5.93
C TYR A 308 2.43 -20.60 6.28
N THR A 309 2.43 -19.48 7.01
CA THR A 309 1.20 -18.82 7.47
C THR A 309 0.35 -18.36 6.30
N ARG A 310 0.98 -17.80 5.26
CA ARG A 310 0.29 -17.36 4.04
C ARG A 310 -0.35 -18.53 3.29
N LEU A 311 0.36 -19.66 3.19
CA LEU A 311 -0.17 -20.88 2.56
C LEU A 311 -1.39 -21.43 3.31
N LYS A 312 -1.38 -21.34 4.65
CA LYS A 312 -2.51 -21.76 5.48
C LYS A 312 -3.72 -20.83 5.32
N GLU A 313 -3.50 -19.52 5.29
CA GLU A 313 -4.58 -18.52 5.08
C GLU A 313 -5.22 -18.66 3.70
N GLU A 314 -4.43 -18.81 2.63
CA GLU A 314 -4.94 -19.06 1.28
C GLU A 314 -5.73 -20.38 1.19
N ARG A 315 -5.28 -21.45 1.87
CA ARG A 315 -6.01 -22.71 1.96
C ARG A 315 -7.37 -22.56 2.65
N ASP A 316 -7.39 -21.88 3.79
CA ASP A 316 -8.62 -21.70 4.57
C ASP A 316 -9.62 -20.80 3.80
N LEU A 317 -9.12 -19.83 3.00
CA LEU A 317 -9.91 -19.00 2.08
C LEU A 317 -10.50 -19.75 0.89
N LEU A 318 -9.82 -20.78 0.38
CA LEU A 318 -10.33 -21.63 -0.70
C LEU A 318 -11.41 -22.61 -0.21
N ALA A 319 -11.39 -22.96 1.08
CA ALA A 319 -12.37 -23.86 1.71
C ALA A 319 -13.67 -23.14 2.12
N GLU A 320 -13.64 -21.83 2.39
CA GLU A 320 -14.81 -21.01 2.72
C GLU A 320 -15.06 -19.97 1.62
N ALA A 321 -16.17 -20.09 0.88
CA ALA A 321 -16.56 -19.10 -0.13
C ALA A 321 -16.97 -17.75 0.51
N ALA A 322 -15.99 -16.95 0.94
CA ALA A 322 -16.10 -15.52 1.23
C ALA A 322 -14.69 -14.89 1.21
N PRO A 323 -14.45 -13.81 0.44
CA PRO A 323 -13.11 -13.26 0.28
C PRO A 323 -12.71 -12.43 1.51
N VAL A 324 -11.66 -12.87 2.22
CA VAL A 324 -10.94 -12.08 3.22
C VAL A 324 -9.43 -12.26 3.02
N GLU A 325 -8.81 -11.39 2.24
CA GLU A 325 -7.34 -11.25 2.17
C GLU A 325 -6.97 -9.85 2.67
N ALA A 326 -5.79 -9.56 3.22
CA ALA A 326 -4.65 -10.35 3.70
C ALA A 326 -3.91 -9.35 4.61
N ASP A 327 -3.62 -9.71 5.85
CA ASP A 327 -2.79 -8.90 6.74
C ASP A 327 -1.84 -9.82 7.48
N GLU A 328 -0.56 -9.48 7.44
CA GLU A 328 0.59 -10.33 7.72
C GLU A 328 0.69 -10.69 9.21
N PHE A 329 -0.24 -11.49 9.74
CA PHE A 329 -0.44 -11.51 11.17
C PHE A 329 -1.04 -12.80 11.73
N LYS A 330 -0.19 -13.82 12.07
CA LYS A 330 -0.53 -15.08 12.81
C LYS A 330 -1.90 -14.98 13.53
N ILE A 331 -2.97 -15.43 12.87
CA ILE A 331 -4.33 -15.44 13.43
C ILE A 331 -4.48 -16.74 14.22
N ASP A 332 -4.73 -16.62 15.52
CA ASP A 332 -5.34 -17.69 16.33
C ASP A 332 -6.84 -17.65 16.02
N LEU A 333 -7.31 -18.53 15.13
CA LEU A 333 -8.73 -18.76 14.92
C LEU A 333 -9.24 -19.65 16.06
N GLY A 334 -10.03 -19.06 16.96
CA GLY A 334 -10.87 -19.81 17.89
C GLY A 334 -10.57 -19.55 19.37
N ALA A 335 -11.20 -18.52 19.93
CA ALA A 335 -11.44 -18.46 21.37
C ALA A 335 -12.93 -18.20 21.61
N GLU A 336 -13.74 -19.26 21.56
CA GLU A 336 -14.97 -19.27 22.34
C GLU A 336 -14.60 -19.26 23.82
N VAL A 337 -15.08 -18.23 24.52
CA VAL A 337 -14.84 -18.03 25.95
C VAL A 337 -15.67 -19.04 26.74
N ALA A 338 -15.07 -20.17 27.11
CA ALA A 338 -15.62 -21.04 28.14
C ALA A 338 -15.23 -20.53 29.55
N PRO A 339 -16.17 -20.39 30.51
CA PRO A 339 -15.86 -19.91 31.85
C PRO A 339 -15.63 -21.03 32.89
N ARG A 340 -14.88 -20.66 33.95
CA ARG A 340 -14.62 -21.29 35.29
C ARG A 340 -13.37 -22.19 35.42
N ALA A 341 -12.64 -22.21 36.54
CA ALA A 341 -12.61 -21.41 37.78
C ALA A 341 -11.31 -21.68 38.57
N ALA A 342 -10.77 -20.61 39.17
CA ALA A 342 -9.97 -20.52 40.40
C ALA A 342 -8.67 -21.36 40.59
N ALA A 343 -7.52 -20.72 40.39
CA ALA A 343 -6.48 -20.43 41.41
C ALA A 343 -5.17 -20.01 40.69
N PHE A 344 -4.69 -18.78 40.93
CA PHE A 344 -3.50 -18.15 40.31
C PHE A 344 -3.49 -18.01 38.77
N GLU A 345 -3.62 -16.76 38.32
CA GLU A 345 -2.93 -16.13 37.17
C GLU A 345 -2.50 -17.05 36.00
N THR A 346 -3.47 -17.56 35.24
CA THR A 346 -3.21 -18.09 33.89
C THR A 346 -2.80 -16.94 32.96
N LEU A 347 -1.66 -17.07 32.29
CA LEU A 347 -1.24 -16.12 31.25
C LEU A 347 -2.39 -15.85 30.26
N PRO A 348 -2.63 -14.60 29.84
CA PRO A 348 -3.70 -14.31 28.91
C PRO A 348 -3.46 -15.03 27.58
N GLY A 349 -4.53 -15.41 26.90
CA GLY A 349 -4.47 -15.86 25.51
C GLY A 349 -3.98 -14.74 24.58
N GLY A 350 -3.60 -15.11 23.36
CA GLY A 350 -3.36 -14.16 22.28
C GLY A 350 -1.90 -14.01 21.85
N ARG A 351 -1.75 -13.47 20.65
CA ARG A 351 -0.52 -13.49 19.86
C ARG A 351 0.68 -12.77 20.50
N PHE A 352 0.42 -11.69 21.24
CA PHE A 352 1.49 -10.92 21.90
C PHE A 352 2.20 -11.76 22.96
N VAL A 353 1.46 -12.60 23.69
CA VAL A 353 2.02 -13.51 24.70
C VAL A 353 2.87 -14.59 24.04
N GLY A 354 2.41 -15.17 22.93
CA GLY A 354 3.19 -16.14 22.17
C GLY A 354 4.52 -15.56 21.68
N ARG A 355 4.48 -14.41 21.00
CA ARG A 355 5.71 -13.74 20.52
C ARG A 355 6.69 -13.39 21.65
N PHE A 356 6.15 -12.92 22.78
CA PHE A 356 6.93 -12.66 23.98
C PHE A 356 7.67 -13.91 24.49
N LEU A 357 7.00 -15.06 24.57
CA LEU A 357 7.61 -16.29 25.07
C LEU A 357 8.71 -16.81 24.12
N HIS A 358 8.48 -16.79 22.81
CA HIS A 358 9.51 -17.19 21.82
C HIS A 358 10.75 -16.30 21.95
N GLU A 359 10.56 -14.98 21.97
CA GLU A 359 11.68 -14.04 21.99
C GLU A 359 12.43 -14.04 23.34
N ALA A 360 11.72 -14.35 24.44
CA ALA A 360 12.37 -14.63 25.72
C ALA A 360 13.25 -15.88 25.63
N ILE A 361 12.74 -17.01 25.09
CA ILE A 361 13.49 -18.26 24.92
C ILE A 361 14.70 -18.08 24.00
N GLU A 362 14.54 -17.35 22.91
CA GLU A 362 15.61 -17.04 21.96
C GLU A 362 16.80 -16.38 22.67
N ARG A 363 16.54 -15.37 23.51
CA ARG A 363 17.56 -14.59 24.20
C ARG A 363 18.17 -15.27 25.43
N LEU A 364 17.55 -16.33 25.93
CA LEU A 364 17.99 -16.95 27.17
C LEU A 364 19.33 -17.69 27.01
N PRO A 365 20.36 -17.36 27.81
CA PRO A 365 21.61 -18.13 27.80
C PRO A 365 21.37 -19.49 28.44
N PHE A 366 21.48 -20.59 27.67
CA PHE A 366 21.25 -21.94 28.21
C PHE A 366 22.26 -22.35 29.28
N ALA A 367 23.45 -21.74 29.29
CA ALA A 367 24.42 -21.88 30.38
C ALA A 367 23.87 -21.43 31.76
N ALA A 368 22.87 -20.54 31.80
CA ALA A 368 22.24 -20.12 33.04
C ALA A 368 21.45 -21.26 33.73
N PHE A 369 21.02 -22.28 32.99
CA PHE A 369 20.25 -23.40 33.56
C PHE A 369 21.12 -24.44 34.27
N VAL A 370 22.42 -24.47 34.00
CA VAL A 370 23.31 -25.53 34.50
C VAL A 370 23.47 -25.42 36.02
N GLY A 371 23.04 -26.46 36.75
CA GLY A 371 23.23 -26.59 38.19
C GLY A 371 22.40 -25.63 39.06
N ARG A 372 21.41 -24.94 38.49
CA ARG A 372 20.56 -23.97 39.19
C ARG A 372 19.14 -24.48 39.33
N ASP A 373 18.51 -24.18 40.46
CA ASP A 373 17.07 -24.31 40.62
C ASP A 373 16.35 -23.08 40.01
N PHE A 374 15.01 -23.10 40.02
CA PHE A 374 14.22 -22.00 39.46
C PHE A 374 14.53 -20.64 40.09
N PHE A 375 14.72 -20.58 41.41
CA PHE A 375 14.89 -19.32 42.12
C PHE A 375 16.29 -18.74 41.89
N ALA A 376 17.31 -19.58 41.82
CA ALA A 376 18.65 -19.20 41.43
C ALA A 376 18.70 -18.79 39.95
N TRP A 377 18.05 -19.55 39.05
CA TRP A 377 18.00 -19.25 37.62
C TRP A 377 17.33 -17.91 37.31
N LYS A 378 16.15 -17.63 37.88
CA LYS A 378 15.43 -16.38 37.59
C LYS A 378 16.15 -15.13 38.11
N ALA A 379 17.05 -15.29 39.08
CA ALA A 379 17.83 -14.22 39.69
C ALA A 379 19.13 -13.93 38.92
N GLU A 380 19.47 -14.73 37.90
CA GLU A 380 20.61 -14.46 37.03
C GLU A 380 20.34 -13.19 36.21
N PRO A 381 21.28 -12.21 36.20
CA PRO A 381 21.07 -10.93 35.51
C PRO A 381 20.69 -11.08 34.03
N ALA A 382 21.29 -12.06 33.34
CA ALA A 382 20.99 -12.30 31.93
C ALA A 382 19.59 -12.87 31.69
N VAL A 383 19.03 -13.61 32.66
CA VAL A 383 17.65 -14.12 32.60
C VAL A 383 16.68 -12.96 32.86
N GLU A 384 16.95 -12.14 33.88
CA GLU A 384 16.16 -10.94 34.18
C GLU A 384 16.13 -9.99 32.97
N GLU A 385 17.29 -9.74 32.35
CA GLU A 385 17.41 -8.89 31.17
C GLU A 385 16.62 -9.44 29.97
N ALA A 386 16.72 -10.74 29.67
CA ALA A 386 16.00 -11.37 28.56
C ALA A 386 14.48 -11.22 28.70
N PHE A 387 13.93 -11.51 29.87
CA PHE A 387 12.49 -11.35 30.13
C PHE A 387 12.08 -9.88 30.16
N ALA A 388 12.83 -9.01 30.84
CA ALA A 388 12.50 -7.59 30.92
C ALA A 388 12.52 -6.94 29.52
N TRP A 389 13.45 -7.34 28.66
CA TRP A 389 13.51 -6.90 27.28
C TRP A 389 12.28 -7.37 26.49
N ALA A 390 11.93 -8.66 26.56
CA ALA A 390 10.81 -9.22 25.81
C ALA A 390 9.46 -8.64 26.29
N MET A 391 9.28 -8.44 27.59
CA MET A 391 8.07 -7.84 28.16
C MET A 391 7.89 -6.39 27.71
N ARG A 392 8.97 -5.59 27.70
CA ARG A 392 8.91 -4.20 27.20
C ARG A 392 8.53 -4.14 25.72
N ARG A 393 9.07 -5.05 24.91
CA ARG A 393 8.83 -5.05 23.46
C ARG A 393 7.41 -5.44 23.09
N HIS A 394 6.80 -6.36 23.82
CA HIS A 394 5.44 -6.87 23.56
C HIS A 394 4.39 -6.32 24.52
N GLU A 395 4.73 -5.28 25.29
CA GLU A 395 3.84 -4.59 26.23
C GLU A 395 3.16 -5.54 27.24
N ILE A 396 3.89 -6.56 27.70
CA ILE A 396 3.37 -7.55 28.66
C ILE A 396 3.45 -6.97 30.08
N ASP A 397 2.33 -7.01 30.80
CA ASP A 397 2.22 -6.57 32.19
C ASP A 397 3.17 -7.35 33.11
N ALA A 398 3.90 -6.63 33.97
CA ALA A 398 4.88 -7.15 34.93
C ALA A 398 4.31 -8.27 35.83
N ARG A 399 2.99 -8.29 36.11
CA ARG A 399 2.36 -9.36 36.90
C ARG A 399 2.59 -10.75 36.30
N TRP A 400 2.73 -10.86 34.98
CA TRP A 400 2.91 -12.14 34.30
C TRP A 400 4.36 -12.66 34.29
N LEU A 401 5.32 -11.86 34.79
CA LEU A 401 6.74 -12.20 34.74
C LEU A 401 7.03 -13.55 35.42
N LEU A 402 6.53 -13.74 36.65
CA LEU A 402 6.84 -14.94 37.44
C LEU A 402 6.27 -16.21 36.80
N THR A 403 5.02 -16.15 36.34
CA THR A 403 4.35 -17.27 35.65
C THR A 403 5.08 -17.62 34.35
N SER A 404 5.47 -16.62 33.57
CA SER A 404 6.19 -16.80 32.30
C SER A 404 7.58 -17.41 32.51
N GLN A 405 8.31 -16.92 33.53
CA GLN A 405 9.58 -17.49 33.94
C GLN A 405 9.42 -18.96 34.34
N ARG A 406 8.36 -19.30 35.09
CA ARG A 406 8.09 -20.67 35.52
C ARG A 406 7.83 -21.61 34.34
N ILE A 407 6.93 -21.21 33.45
CA ILE A 407 6.61 -21.94 32.21
C ILE A 407 7.89 -22.24 31.42
N VAL A 408 8.69 -21.21 31.13
CA VAL A 408 9.90 -21.35 30.31
C VAL A 408 10.94 -22.22 31.01
N TYR A 409 11.13 -22.02 32.31
CA TYR A 409 12.06 -22.83 33.08
C TYR A 409 11.67 -24.31 33.04
N GLU A 410 10.41 -24.63 33.28
CA GLU A 410 9.92 -26.00 33.24
C GLU A 410 9.98 -26.59 31.84
N ALA A 411 9.57 -25.86 30.80
CA ALA A 411 9.63 -26.33 29.42
C ALA A 411 11.07 -26.71 28.98
N LEU A 412 12.08 -25.97 29.46
CA LEU A 412 13.47 -26.19 29.07
C LEU A 412 14.23 -27.17 29.98
N THR A 413 13.82 -27.36 31.23
CA THR A 413 14.52 -28.24 32.20
C THR A 413 13.84 -29.58 32.43
N ARG A 414 12.54 -29.69 32.16
CA ARG A 414 11.79 -30.92 32.39
C ARG A 414 12.28 -32.04 31.45
N PRO A 415 12.47 -33.27 31.96
CA PRO A 415 12.76 -34.40 31.10
C PRO A 415 11.57 -34.72 30.18
N ILE A 416 11.81 -34.80 28.87
CA ILE A 416 10.80 -35.18 27.87
C ILE A 416 11.07 -36.59 27.34
N ARG A 417 10.01 -37.36 27.12
CA ARG A 417 10.10 -38.69 26.50
C ARG A 417 9.66 -38.63 25.04
N LEU A 418 10.51 -39.11 24.14
CA LEU A 418 10.22 -39.20 22.71
C LEU A 418 9.88 -40.64 22.34
N GLY A 419 8.68 -40.85 21.79
CA GLY A 419 8.19 -42.15 21.30
C GLY A 419 8.23 -43.26 22.37
N GLY A 420 8.03 -42.91 23.64
CA GLY A 420 8.02 -43.83 24.78
C GLY A 420 9.36 -44.50 25.14
N ARG A 421 10.46 -44.19 24.42
CA ARG A 421 11.75 -44.89 24.58
C ARG A 421 12.92 -43.97 24.86
N ARG A 422 13.06 -42.87 24.12
CA ARG A 422 14.19 -41.94 24.29
C ARG A 422 13.83 -40.87 25.31
N ARG A 423 14.76 -40.52 26.18
CA ARG A 423 14.57 -39.50 27.21
C ARG A 423 15.60 -38.40 27.01
N ILE A 424 15.13 -37.16 26.95
CA ILE A 424 15.96 -35.95 26.95
C ILE A 424 15.80 -35.32 28.32
N ASP A 425 16.88 -35.20 29.09
CA ASP A 425 16.86 -34.72 30.48
C ASP A 425 16.65 -33.20 30.65
N GLY A 426 16.34 -32.50 29.56
CA GLY A 426 16.13 -31.06 29.50
C GLY A 426 16.72 -30.48 28.21
N LEU A 427 15.91 -29.73 27.46
CA LEU A 427 16.32 -29.08 26.21
C LEU A 427 17.42 -28.03 26.44
N CYS A 428 17.50 -27.45 27.64
CA CYS A 428 18.56 -26.51 28.02
C CYS A 428 19.98 -27.10 27.99
N ARG A 429 20.11 -28.43 27.88
CA ARG A 429 21.40 -29.14 27.83
C ARG A 429 21.76 -29.64 26.44
N ALA A 430 20.86 -29.52 25.48
CA ALA A 430 21.08 -30.00 24.12
C ALA A 430 22.04 -29.06 23.39
N ARG A 431 22.77 -29.60 22.40
CA ARG A 431 23.49 -28.77 21.43
C ARG A 431 22.49 -28.28 20.41
N GLU A 432 22.34 -26.97 20.29
CA GLU A 432 21.21 -26.34 19.64
C GLU A 432 21.57 -25.30 18.57
N LEU A 433 20.58 -24.98 17.75
CA LEU A 433 20.49 -23.85 16.86
C LEU A 433 19.07 -23.28 16.99
N ARG A 434 18.93 -21.96 17.16
CA ARG A 434 17.63 -21.31 17.41
C ARG A 434 17.26 -20.40 16.24
N GLU A 435 15.96 -20.20 16.03
CA GLU A 435 15.41 -19.34 14.98
C GLU A 435 16.05 -19.60 13.63
N MET A 436 16.16 -20.89 13.27
CA MET A 436 16.82 -21.29 12.05
C MET A 436 15.93 -20.96 10.85
N GLU A 437 16.35 -19.95 10.09
CA GLU A 437 15.75 -19.61 8.80
C GLU A 437 16.14 -20.65 7.75
N PHE A 438 15.16 -21.08 6.96
CA PHE A 438 15.41 -21.85 5.75
C PHE A 438 14.60 -21.31 4.56
N LEU A 439 15.18 -21.45 3.37
CA LEU A 439 14.48 -21.31 2.10
C LEU A 439 14.40 -22.70 1.45
N TYR A 440 13.18 -23.16 1.21
CA TYR A 440 12.92 -24.39 0.49
C TYR A 440 12.43 -24.05 -0.92
N PRO A 441 13.14 -24.45 -1.99
CA PRO A 441 12.66 -24.24 -3.35
C PRO A 441 11.44 -25.11 -3.60
N ILE A 442 10.37 -24.52 -4.11
CA ILE A 442 9.19 -25.27 -4.53
C ILE A 442 9.56 -26.00 -5.84
N PRO A 443 9.50 -27.34 -5.91
CA PRO A 443 9.80 -28.04 -7.15
C PRO A 443 8.64 -27.89 -8.14
N GLU A 444 8.91 -27.37 -9.34
CA GLU A 444 7.97 -27.33 -10.47
C GLU A 444 7.99 -28.66 -11.24
N ASP A 445 6.82 -29.19 -11.59
CA ASP A 445 6.66 -30.20 -12.65
C ASP A 445 6.72 -29.57 -14.07
N HIS A 446 6.79 -28.24 -14.19
CA HIS A 446 6.67 -27.51 -15.47
C HIS A 446 7.88 -26.62 -15.78
N HIS A 447 9.02 -26.90 -15.14
CA HIS A 447 10.26 -26.20 -15.44
C HIS A 447 10.60 -26.37 -16.93
N PRO A 448 11.00 -25.34 -17.69
CA PRO A 448 11.31 -25.45 -19.13
C PRO A 448 12.50 -26.37 -19.50
N LEU A 449 13.03 -27.14 -18.54
CA LEU A 449 13.98 -28.25 -18.74
C LEU A 449 13.36 -29.64 -18.45
N LEU A 450 12.07 -29.71 -18.10
CA LEU A 450 11.28 -30.92 -17.87
C LEU A 450 9.90 -30.70 -18.52
N GLY A 451 9.68 -31.34 -19.66
CA GLY A 451 8.66 -30.99 -20.63
C GLY A 451 7.20 -31.34 -20.25
N THR A 452 6.32 -30.47 -20.75
CA THR A 452 5.00 -30.76 -21.34
C THR A 452 4.02 -31.62 -20.54
N GLY A 453 3.15 -30.96 -19.74
CA GLY A 453 1.90 -31.52 -19.25
C GLY A 453 0.86 -30.41 -19.05
N GLU A 454 -0.36 -30.60 -19.57
CA GLU A 454 -1.49 -29.68 -19.46
C GLU A 454 -2.04 -29.65 -18.02
N ALA A 455 -2.57 -28.50 -17.59
CA ALA A 455 -3.06 -28.29 -16.22
C ALA A 455 -4.52 -28.70 -16.05
N ASP A 456 -4.81 -29.43 -14.97
CA ASP A 456 -6.16 -29.86 -14.56
C ASP A 456 -6.94 -28.72 -13.87
N GLU A 457 -8.28 -28.71 -14.00
CA GLU A 457 -9.16 -27.56 -13.69
C GLU A 457 -9.53 -27.36 -12.20
N ASP A 458 -9.13 -28.24 -11.27
CA ASP A 458 -9.58 -28.17 -9.86
C ASP A 458 -8.46 -28.18 -8.80
N GLY A 459 -7.25 -27.71 -9.14
CA GLY A 459 -6.07 -27.72 -8.25
C GLY A 459 -5.55 -26.34 -7.85
N TRP A 460 -5.06 -26.22 -6.61
CA TRP A 460 -4.21 -25.11 -6.16
C TRP A 460 -2.93 -25.05 -7.01
N ARG A 461 -2.58 -23.87 -7.55
CA ARG A 461 -1.37 -23.67 -8.36
C ARG A 461 -0.25 -23.08 -7.51
N VAL A 462 0.81 -23.84 -7.31
CA VAL A 462 1.98 -23.35 -6.58
C VAL A 462 2.78 -22.37 -7.46
N GLU A 463 2.88 -21.11 -7.03
CA GLU A 463 3.62 -20.08 -7.78
C GLU A 463 5.15 -20.29 -7.67
N ARG A 464 5.87 -19.93 -8.75
CA ARG A 464 7.33 -19.98 -8.87
C ARG A 464 8.01 -19.31 -7.67
N GLY A 465 8.77 -20.03 -6.84
CA GLY A 465 9.24 -19.42 -5.60
C GLY A 465 10.05 -20.25 -4.60
N TYR A 466 10.22 -19.64 -3.43
CA TYR A 466 10.79 -20.26 -2.24
C TYR A 466 9.79 -20.21 -1.10
N ILE A 467 9.67 -21.30 -0.35
CA ILE A 467 9.02 -21.31 0.94
C ILE A 467 10.06 -20.89 1.97
N LYS A 468 9.83 -19.74 2.61
CA LYS A 468 10.60 -19.29 3.75
C LYS A 468 9.93 -19.75 5.04
N GLY A 469 10.71 -20.39 5.90
CA GLY A 469 10.27 -20.84 7.22
C GLY A 469 11.30 -20.54 8.29
N PHE A 470 10.84 -20.48 9.55
CA PHE A 470 11.67 -20.28 10.72
C PHE A 470 11.39 -21.40 11.72
N ILE A 471 12.39 -22.20 12.02
CA ILE A 471 12.31 -23.26 13.01
C ILE A 471 12.82 -22.71 14.34
N ASP A 472 11.95 -22.61 15.35
CA ASP A 472 12.31 -21.98 16.63
C ASP A 472 13.54 -22.66 17.27
N PHE A 473 13.61 -23.99 17.23
CA PHE A 473 14.63 -24.76 17.94
C PHE A 473 15.02 -26.03 17.20
N VAL A 474 16.29 -26.14 16.79
CA VAL A 474 16.88 -27.35 16.23
C VAL A 474 17.94 -27.85 17.19
N PHE A 475 17.99 -29.14 17.49
CA PHE A 475 18.98 -29.66 18.42
C PHE A 475 19.43 -31.09 18.11
N GLU A 476 20.62 -31.43 18.61
CA GLU A 476 21.23 -32.74 18.48
C GLU A 476 21.06 -33.54 19.78
N HIS A 477 20.56 -34.77 19.68
CA HIS A 477 20.51 -35.71 20.79
C HIS A 477 20.76 -37.15 20.32
N GLY A 478 21.78 -37.80 20.89
CA GLY A 478 22.14 -39.18 20.55
C GLY A 478 22.54 -39.37 19.08
N GLY A 479 23.22 -38.37 18.49
CA GLY A 479 23.65 -38.36 17.09
C GLY A 479 22.53 -38.11 16.07
N ARG A 480 21.33 -37.74 16.53
CA ARG A 480 20.17 -37.41 15.69
C ARG A 480 19.76 -35.95 15.89
N TYR A 481 19.30 -35.33 14.82
CA TYR A 481 18.79 -33.97 14.80
C TYR A 481 17.26 -33.97 14.91
N TYR A 482 16.75 -33.13 15.79
CA TYR A 482 15.33 -32.88 16.01
C TYR A 482 15.07 -31.42 15.74
N TRP A 483 13.85 -31.12 15.30
CA TRP A 483 13.34 -29.76 15.38
C TRP A 483 12.18 -29.70 16.36
N ALA A 484 12.08 -28.58 17.06
CA ALA A 484 11.04 -28.27 18.00
C ALA A 484 10.51 -26.86 17.74
N ASP A 485 9.22 -26.69 18.02
CA ASP A 485 8.51 -25.42 17.85
C ASP A 485 7.67 -25.17 19.10
N TRP A 486 7.73 -23.94 19.60
CA TRP A 486 7.05 -23.54 20.83
C TRP A 486 5.62 -23.11 20.49
N LYS A 487 4.64 -23.64 21.20
CA LYS A 487 3.23 -23.33 21.00
C LYS A 487 2.65 -22.70 22.26
N SER A 488 1.83 -21.68 22.11
CA SER A 488 1.23 -20.93 23.23
C SER A 488 -0.29 -20.90 23.17
N ASP A 489 -0.86 -21.86 22.44
CA ASP A 489 -2.29 -22.06 22.19
C ASP A 489 -3.02 -22.36 23.50
N VAL A 490 -4.24 -21.81 23.63
CA VAL A 490 -5.09 -22.07 24.80
C VAL A 490 -5.98 -23.26 24.48
N LEU A 491 -5.69 -24.40 25.10
CA LEU A 491 -6.43 -25.65 24.89
C LEU A 491 -7.20 -26.09 26.15
N PRO A 492 -8.30 -26.86 26.02
CA PRO A 492 -9.00 -27.46 27.16
C PRO A 492 -8.14 -28.42 28.00
N GLY A 493 -7.09 -28.98 27.40
CA GLY A 493 -6.09 -29.81 28.05
C GLY A 493 -4.90 -30.07 27.13
N TYR A 494 -3.78 -30.48 27.72
CA TYR A 494 -2.50 -30.64 27.02
C TYR A 494 -1.96 -32.07 27.05
N ALA A 495 -2.81 -33.06 27.37
CA ALA A 495 -2.41 -34.46 27.28
C ALA A 495 -2.17 -34.85 25.80
N PRO A 496 -1.25 -35.78 25.50
CA PRO A 496 -0.92 -36.15 24.12
C PRO A 496 -2.14 -36.48 23.23
N ALA A 497 -3.14 -37.18 23.77
CA ALA A 497 -4.37 -37.54 23.05
C ALA A 497 -5.26 -36.33 22.69
N GLN A 498 -5.12 -35.20 23.40
CA GLN A 498 -5.84 -33.95 23.11
C GLN A 498 -5.06 -33.06 22.14
N LEU A 499 -3.73 -33.19 22.11
CA LEU A 499 -2.86 -32.42 21.22
C LEU A 499 -2.89 -32.93 19.78
N GLU A 500 -2.98 -34.25 19.59
CA GLU A 500 -2.95 -34.89 18.26
C GLU A 500 -3.96 -34.31 17.25
N PRO A 501 -5.29 -34.28 17.52
CA PRO A 501 -6.25 -33.71 16.56
C PRO A 501 -6.04 -32.20 16.33
N HIS A 502 -5.54 -31.48 17.34
CA HIS A 502 -5.26 -30.05 17.21
C HIS A 502 -4.06 -29.80 16.29
N VAL A 503 -3.00 -30.60 16.42
CA VAL A 503 -1.81 -30.56 15.55
C VAL A 503 -2.17 -30.92 14.12
N GLU A 504 -2.96 -31.98 13.91
CA GLU A 504 -3.42 -32.38 12.57
C GLU A 504 -4.21 -31.26 11.87
N ALA A 505 -5.13 -30.60 12.58
CA ALA A 505 -5.94 -29.54 12.01
C ALA A 505 -5.15 -28.24 11.71
N HIS A 506 -4.19 -27.88 12.57
CA HIS A 506 -3.61 -26.52 12.55
C HIS A 506 -2.13 -26.46 12.15
N TYR A 507 -1.39 -27.56 12.27
CA TYR A 507 0.07 -27.61 12.19
C TYR A 507 0.62 -28.71 11.26
N ASP A 508 -0.24 -29.52 10.63
CA ASP A 508 0.19 -30.60 9.73
C ASP A 508 1.05 -30.07 8.55
N LEU A 509 0.58 -29.05 7.84
CA LEU A 509 1.37 -28.44 6.76
C LEU A 509 2.70 -27.86 7.27
N GLN A 510 2.75 -27.33 8.49
CA GLN A 510 4.00 -26.84 9.09
C GLN A 510 4.96 -28.01 9.31
N ALA A 511 4.47 -29.10 9.88
CA ALA A 511 5.23 -30.30 10.18
C ALA A 511 5.87 -30.89 8.93
N GLN A 512 5.13 -30.93 7.83
CA GLN A 512 5.62 -31.43 6.54
C GLN A 512 6.71 -30.53 5.96
N LEU A 513 6.45 -29.22 5.86
CA LEU A 513 7.41 -28.25 5.31
C LEU A 513 8.70 -28.17 6.12
N TYR A 514 8.61 -28.15 7.44
CA TYR A 514 9.77 -28.04 8.32
C TYR A 514 10.60 -29.33 8.30
N THR A 515 9.93 -30.48 8.19
CA THR A 515 10.62 -31.77 8.00
C THR A 515 11.38 -31.80 6.68
N LEU A 516 10.78 -31.36 5.57
CA LEU A 516 11.44 -31.30 4.27
C LEU A 516 12.61 -30.31 4.25
N GLY A 517 12.43 -29.13 4.86
CA GLY A 517 13.50 -28.16 5.08
C GLY A 517 14.69 -28.78 5.82
N MET A 518 14.42 -29.49 6.93
CA MET A 518 15.42 -30.17 7.74
C MET A 518 16.12 -31.32 6.99
N VAL A 519 15.37 -32.18 6.29
CA VAL A 519 15.89 -33.28 5.48
C VAL A 519 16.88 -32.77 4.44
N ARG A 520 16.53 -31.67 3.76
CA ARG A 520 17.37 -31.06 2.73
C ARG A 520 18.60 -30.37 3.33
N LEU A 521 18.43 -29.63 4.43
CA LEU A 521 19.53 -28.97 5.13
C LEU A 521 20.59 -29.96 5.63
N LEU A 522 20.14 -31.10 6.16
CA LEU A 522 21.02 -32.18 6.62
C LEU A 522 21.61 -33.02 5.46
N GLY A 523 21.15 -32.78 4.23
CA GLY A 523 21.56 -33.53 3.04
C GLY A 523 21.22 -35.01 3.15
N LEU A 524 20.03 -35.35 3.66
CA LEU A 524 19.54 -36.74 3.73
C LEU A 524 18.94 -37.10 2.38
N ARG A 525 19.44 -38.16 1.75
CA ARG A 525 19.06 -38.56 0.37
C ARG A 525 18.54 -39.99 0.26
N ASP A 526 18.61 -40.73 1.34
CA ASP A 526 18.27 -42.15 1.41
C ASP A 526 17.79 -42.51 2.82
N GLU A 527 17.05 -43.61 2.93
CA GLU A 527 16.44 -44.07 4.17
C GLU A 527 17.47 -44.36 5.26
N GLU A 528 18.65 -44.89 4.92
CA GLU A 528 19.69 -45.22 5.90
C GLU A 528 20.26 -43.95 6.56
N SER A 529 20.57 -42.94 5.76
CA SER A 529 21.08 -41.65 6.22
C SER A 529 20.02 -40.89 7.03
N TYR A 530 18.75 -41.00 6.62
CA TYR A 530 17.60 -40.49 7.35
C TYR A 530 17.45 -41.18 8.70
N ASP A 531 17.52 -42.50 8.71
CA ASP A 531 17.42 -43.30 9.92
C ASP A 531 18.59 -43.16 10.87
N ARG A 532 19.75 -42.75 10.36
CA ARG A 532 20.91 -42.45 11.21
C ARG A 532 20.82 -41.07 11.83
N ARG A 533 20.38 -40.05 11.06
CA ARG A 533 20.57 -38.63 11.43
C ARG A 533 19.29 -37.88 11.80
N PHE A 534 18.12 -38.29 11.36
CA PHE A 534 16.86 -37.60 11.71
C PHE A 534 16.21 -38.22 12.95
N GLY A 535 15.79 -37.35 13.87
CA GLY A 535 15.22 -37.70 15.16
C GLY A 535 13.70 -37.60 15.21
N GLY A 536 13.12 -36.65 14.50
CA GLY A 536 11.70 -36.34 14.52
C GLY A 536 11.43 -34.86 14.76
N LEU A 537 10.16 -34.56 14.96
CA LEU A 537 9.62 -33.23 15.23
C LEU A 537 8.89 -33.20 16.57
N ILE A 538 8.94 -32.03 17.22
CA ILE A 538 8.37 -31.84 18.55
C ILE A 538 7.60 -30.52 18.59
N TYR A 539 6.34 -30.56 19.01
CA TYR A 539 5.61 -29.35 19.40
C TYR A 539 5.54 -29.28 20.92
N LEU A 540 5.95 -28.14 21.47
CA LEU A 540 5.99 -27.88 22.92
C LEU A 540 4.97 -26.81 23.27
N PHE A 541 3.82 -27.24 23.78
CA PHE A 541 2.76 -26.36 24.24
C PHE A 541 3.12 -25.79 25.61
N LEU A 542 3.73 -24.60 25.60
CA LEU A 542 4.34 -23.95 26.75
C LEU A 542 3.39 -23.83 27.94
N ARG A 543 2.09 -23.64 27.70
CA ARG A 543 1.08 -23.49 28.76
C ARG A 543 0.84 -24.74 29.61
N ALA A 544 1.26 -25.90 29.13
CA ALA A 544 1.21 -27.13 29.91
C ALA A 544 2.27 -27.16 31.02
N PHE A 545 3.32 -26.36 30.89
CA PHE A 545 4.41 -26.26 31.85
C PHE A 545 4.07 -25.14 32.83
N GLY A 546 4.22 -25.32 34.15
CA GLY A 546 3.87 -24.31 35.16
C GLY A 546 2.83 -24.75 36.20
N GLY A 547 2.47 -26.04 36.25
CA GLY A 547 1.53 -26.61 37.22
C GLY A 547 1.75 -28.12 37.46
N ASP A 548 0.76 -28.81 38.05
CA ASP A 548 0.78 -30.27 38.32
C ASP A 548 0.59 -31.12 37.04
N ALA A 549 1.25 -30.75 35.95
CA ALA A 549 1.16 -31.43 34.68
C ALA A 549 1.83 -32.82 34.74
N ALA A 550 1.26 -33.81 34.06
CA ALA A 550 1.87 -35.14 33.95
C ALA A 550 3.19 -35.08 33.15
N PRO A 551 4.13 -36.04 33.32
CA PRO A 551 5.45 -36.02 32.68
C PRO A 551 5.47 -35.80 31.17
N ASP A 552 4.42 -36.21 30.48
CA ASP A 552 4.32 -36.18 29.02
C ASP A 552 3.30 -35.11 28.52
N ASP A 553 2.72 -34.30 29.43
CA ASP A 553 1.80 -33.22 29.05
C ASP A 553 2.56 -32.08 28.35
N GLY A 554 1.91 -31.49 27.35
CA GLY A 554 2.44 -30.37 26.57
C GLY A 554 3.46 -30.75 25.51
N VAL A 555 3.80 -32.03 25.39
CA VAL A 555 4.76 -32.53 24.40
C VAL A 555 4.02 -33.37 23.38
N TRP A 556 4.01 -32.92 22.12
CA TRP A 556 3.63 -33.77 20.99
C TRP A 556 4.88 -34.11 20.19
N PHE A 557 5.11 -35.40 19.95
CA PHE A 557 6.27 -35.89 19.20
C PHE A 557 5.81 -36.80 18.09
N TYR A 558 6.35 -36.56 16.89
CA TYR A 558 6.14 -37.43 15.75
C TYR A 558 7.45 -37.59 14.99
N ARG A 559 7.62 -38.74 14.35
CA ARG A 559 8.74 -38.99 13.46
C ARG A 559 8.20 -39.64 12.19
N PRO A 560 8.10 -38.88 11.09
CA PRO A 560 7.68 -39.46 9.82
C PRO A 560 8.67 -40.54 9.40
N SER A 561 8.14 -41.56 8.75
CA SER A 561 8.92 -42.57 8.03
C SER A 561 9.48 -41.97 6.75
N TRP A 562 10.53 -42.58 6.19
CA TRP A 562 11.10 -42.13 4.93
C TRP A 562 10.06 -42.10 3.78
N PRO A 563 9.15 -43.09 3.63
CA PRO A 563 8.06 -43.00 2.66
C PRO A 563 7.11 -41.81 2.88
N GLU A 564 6.81 -41.45 4.12
CA GLU A 564 5.97 -40.26 4.41
C GLU A 564 6.69 -38.96 4.00
N VAL A 565 8.00 -38.87 4.23
CA VAL A 565 8.80 -37.71 3.79
C VAL A 565 8.79 -37.57 2.26
N LEU A 566 8.94 -38.69 1.53
CA LEU A 566 8.83 -38.67 0.06
C LEU A 566 7.42 -38.26 -0.38
N GLY A 567 6.38 -38.72 0.33
CA GLY A 567 5.00 -38.31 0.10
C GLY A 567 4.81 -36.81 0.29
N TYR A 568 5.40 -36.19 1.32
CA TYR A 568 5.32 -34.74 1.52
C TYR A 568 5.95 -33.96 0.36
N GLU A 569 7.09 -34.43 -0.17
CA GLU A 569 7.72 -33.81 -1.33
C GLU A 569 6.84 -33.93 -2.58
N GLU A 570 6.18 -35.07 -2.77
CA GLU A 570 5.29 -35.30 -3.90
C GLU A 570 4.00 -34.47 -3.81
N SER A 571 3.37 -34.40 -2.63
CA SER A 571 2.20 -33.55 -2.39
C SER A 571 2.50 -32.07 -2.64
N LEU A 572 3.72 -31.60 -2.31
CA LEU A 572 4.17 -30.25 -2.67
C LEU A 572 4.32 -30.04 -4.18
N ARG A 573 4.80 -31.06 -4.92
CA ARG A 573 4.97 -30.97 -6.39
C ARG A 573 3.64 -30.94 -7.11
N GLN A 574 2.70 -31.78 -6.68
CA GLN A 574 1.41 -31.93 -7.33
C GLN A 574 0.43 -30.81 -6.97
N GLY A 575 0.77 -29.93 -6.02
CA GLY A 575 -0.16 -28.92 -5.51
C GLY A 575 -1.38 -29.50 -4.77
N LEU A 576 -1.35 -30.81 -4.50
CA LEU A 576 -2.44 -31.57 -3.87
C LEU A 576 -2.28 -31.55 -2.35
N PHE A 577 -2.60 -30.41 -1.73
CA PHE A 577 -2.94 -30.36 -0.30
C PHE A 577 -4.45 -30.36 -0.13
N THR A 578 -5.14 -31.33 -0.74
CA THR A 578 -6.55 -31.58 -0.51
C THR A 578 -6.74 -32.40 0.78
N ALA A 579 -7.62 -31.93 1.65
CA ALA A 579 -7.94 -32.52 2.96
C ALA A 579 -8.74 -33.85 2.90
N ALA A 580 -8.49 -34.76 1.94
CA ALA A 580 -9.41 -35.89 1.74
C ALA A 580 -8.83 -37.26 1.33
N GLU A 581 -7.52 -37.53 1.43
CA GLU A 581 -6.97 -38.86 1.05
C GLU A 581 -6.09 -39.53 2.12
N ARG A 582 -6.54 -39.52 3.38
CA ARG A 582 -6.13 -40.53 4.39
C ARG A 582 -7.29 -41.46 4.76
N ALA A 583 -7.98 -41.99 3.77
CA ALA A 583 -8.88 -43.12 3.91
C ALA A 583 -8.50 -44.20 2.89
N GLY A 584 -7.36 -44.88 3.10
CA GLY A 584 -6.96 -45.92 2.15
C GLY A 584 -5.55 -46.51 2.27
N VAL A 585 -4.94 -46.55 3.46
CA VAL A 585 -3.82 -47.49 3.69
C VAL A 585 -4.00 -48.07 5.09
N GLU A 586 -4.33 -49.35 5.15
CA GLU A 586 -4.37 -50.14 6.39
C GLU A 586 -3.06 -49.96 7.18
N ARG A 587 -3.19 -49.48 8.42
CA ARG A 587 -2.28 -49.80 9.54
C ARG A 587 -3.08 -49.96 10.82
#